data_AF-A0A2D0JY53-F1
#
_entry.id   AF-A0A2D0JY53-F1
#
_cell.length_a   1.000
_cell.length_b   1.000
_cell.length_c   1.000
_cell.angle_alpha   90.00
_cell.angle_beta   90.00
_cell.angle_gamma   90.00
#
_symmetry.space_group_name_H-M   'P 1'
#
loop_
_entity.id
_entity.type
_entity.pdbx_description
1 polymer ?
#
loop_
_entity_poly.entity_id
_entity_poly.type
_entity_poly.pdbx_seq_one_letter_code
_entity_poly.pdbx_strand_id
1 'polypeptide(L)'
;MENQPTYPHSLHLDLNNRMTEDEALEKAYDIFLEQAVENLDPADSLLFSLQFEERGGAELSEPSDIWLKHVDFEIDPNFFSEVIIGLAESDEAEIDDIFARILICREKAHPTCRILWKA
;
A
#
# COMPACT_ATOMS: atom_id res chain seq x y z
N MET A 1 33.56 -22.13 1.51
CA MET A 1 32.96 -21.50 2.71
C MET A 1 33.01 -20.02 2.46
N GLU A 2 31.98 -19.51 1.79
CA GLU A 2 31.96 -18.12 1.34
C GLU A 2 31.52 -17.24 2.50
N ASN A 3 32.36 -16.24 2.78
CA ASN A 3 32.27 -15.36 3.94
C ASN A 3 30.97 -14.55 3.87
N GLN A 4 30.03 -14.83 4.79
CA GLN A 4 28.93 -13.92 5.05
C GLN A 4 29.44 -12.74 5.89
N PRO A 5 29.30 -11.49 5.42
CA PRO A 5 29.52 -10.34 6.28
C PRO A 5 28.41 -10.29 7.35
N THR A 6 28.79 -10.52 8.60
CA THR A 6 27.94 -10.26 9.77
C THR A 6 27.79 -8.75 9.93
N TYR A 7 26.67 -8.21 9.44
CA TYR A 7 26.24 -6.86 9.79
C TYR A 7 25.57 -6.88 11.17
N PRO A 8 25.99 -6.04 12.12
CA PRO A 8 25.36 -5.97 13.43
C PRO A 8 24.10 -5.08 13.34
N HIS A 9 22.94 -5.67 13.61
CA HIS A 9 21.77 -4.99 14.18
C HIS A 9 21.15 -3.81 13.39
N SER A 10 21.02 -3.96 12.07
CA SER A 10 19.89 -3.36 11.34
C SER A 10 18.83 -4.46 11.20
N LEU A 11 17.54 -4.13 11.30
CA LEU A 11 16.43 -5.05 11.03
C LEU A 11 16.81 -5.91 9.82
N HIS A 12 17.07 -7.20 10.02
CA HIS A 12 17.56 -8.08 8.95
C HIS A 12 16.35 -8.41 8.10
N LEU A 13 15.95 -7.44 7.29
CA LEU A 13 14.83 -7.60 6.40
C LEU A 13 15.25 -8.64 5.36
N ASP A 14 14.51 -9.74 5.29
CA ASP A 14 14.92 -10.89 4.48
C ASP A 14 14.14 -10.87 3.17
N LEU A 15 14.82 -10.50 2.07
CA LEU A 15 14.21 -10.43 0.73
C LEU A 15 13.57 -11.77 0.32
N ASN A 16 14.05 -12.89 0.86
CA ASN A 16 13.47 -14.21 0.59
C ASN A 16 12.18 -14.49 1.37
N ASN A 17 11.89 -13.71 2.41
CA ASN A 17 10.69 -13.84 3.24
C ASN A 17 9.67 -12.72 2.97
N ARG A 18 9.82 -11.99 1.87
CA ARG A 18 8.87 -10.95 1.48
C ARG A 18 7.63 -11.56 0.80
N MET A 19 6.47 -10.99 1.10
CA MET A 19 5.21 -11.12 0.39
C MET A 19 5.40 -10.73 -1.07
N THR A 20 4.69 -11.44 -1.95
CA THR A 20 4.59 -11.06 -3.36
C THR A 20 3.80 -9.75 -3.49
N GLU A 21 3.87 -9.12 -4.66
CA GLU A 21 3.06 -7.94 -4.95
C GLU A 21 1.56 -8.22 -4.81
N ASP A 22 1.09 -9.36 -5.32
CA ASP A 22 -0.30 -9.81 -5.10
C ASP A 22 -0.66 -9.91 -3.61
N GLU A 23 0.12 -10.63 -2.79
CA GLU A 23 -0.24 -10.78 -1.37
C GLU A 23 -0.24 -9.43 -0.64
N ALA A 24 0.64 -8.51 -1.04
CA ALA A 24 0.67 -7.17 -0.50
C ALA A 24 -0.54 -6.34 -0.96
N LEU A 25 -0.92 -6.45 -2.23
CA LEU A 25 -2.07 -5.78 -2.81
C LEU A 25 -3.39 -6.26 -2.17
N GLU A 26 -3.60 -7.58 -2.10
CA GLU A 26 -4.77 -8.20 -1.47
C GLU A 26 -4.93 -7.73 -0.02
N LYS A 27 -3.83 -7.71 0.73
CA LYS A 27 -3.83 -7.29 2.14
C LYS A 27 -4.10 -5.79 2.28
N ALA A 28 -3.51 -4.95 1.45
CA ALA A 28 -3.77 -3.52 1.47
C ALA A 28 -5.25 -3.21 1.13
N TYR A 29 -5.80 -3.96 0.19
CA TYR A 29 -7.18 -3.84 -0.25
C TYR A 29 -8.17 -4.26 0.85
N ASP A 30 -7.92 -5.38 1.53
CA ASP A 30 -8.71 -5.83 2.69
C ASP A 30 -8.75 -4.77 3.81
N ILE A 31 -7.57 -4.27 4.20
CA ILE A 31 -7.42 -3.21 5.22
C ILE A 31 -8.13 -1.92 4.82
N PHE A 32 -8.07 -1.56 3.55
CA PHE A 32 -8.79 -0.41 3.03
C PHE A 32 -10.30 -0.62 3.16
N LEU A 33 -10.85 -1.75 2.71
CA LEU A 33 -12.29 -2.00 2.80
C LEU A 33 -12.80 -1.96 4.24
N GLU A 34 -12.04 -2.52 5.18
CA GLU A 34 -12.39 -2.49 6.60
C GLU A 34 -12.47 -1.06 7.14
N GLN A 35 -11.49 -0.21 6.80
CA GLN A 35 -11.40 1.14 7.34
C GLN A 35 -12.11 2.22 6.49
N ALA A 36 -12.42 1.93 5.23
CA ALA A 36 -12.98 2.90 4.27
C ALA A 36 -14.35 3.39 4.72
N VAL A 37 -15.17 2.51 5.31
CA VAL A 37 -16.52 2.87 5.75
C VAL A 37 -16.52 3.90 6.89
N GLU A 38 -15.45 3.95 7.67
CA GLU A 38 -15.33 4.81 8.86
C GLU A 38 -14.39 6.00 8.68
N ASN A 39 -13.44 5.93 7.74
CA ASN A 39 -12.47 7.00 7.47
C ASN A 39 -12.77 7.83 6.21
N LEU A 40 -13.47 7.28 5.21
CA LEU A 40 -13.85 8.07 4.04
C LEU A 40 -14.97 9.05 4.39
N ASP A 41 -14.96 10.19 3.69
CA ASP A 41 -16.10 11.10 3.71
C ASP A 41 -17.36 10.36 3.22
N PRO A 42 -18.56 10.64 3.77
CA PRO A 42 -19.81 10.06 3.29
C PRO A 42 -20.03 10.20 1.78
N ALA A 43 -19.52 11.26 1.14
CA ALA A 43 -19.58 11.41 -0.31
C ALA A 43 -18.68 10.39 -1.02
N ASP A 44 -17.42 10.23 -0.59
CA ASP A 44 -16.46 9.30 -1.17
C ASP A 44 -16.85 7.84 -0.91
N SER A 45 -17.33 7.51 0.29
CA SER A 45 -17.84 6.17 0.62
C SER A 45 -19.01 5.77 -0.28
N LEU A 46 -19.94 6.71 -0.52
CA LEU A 46 -21.06 6.49 -1.44
C LEU A 46 -20.57 6.38 -2.89
N LEU A 47 -19.64 7.23 -3.31
CA LEU A 47 -19.07 7.23 -4.65
C LEU A 47 -18.35 5.91 -4.95
N PHE A 48 -17.51 5.46 -4.01
CA PHE A 48 -16.86 4.18 -4.02
C PHE A 48 -17.90 3.07 -4.16
N SER A 49 -18.89 2.99 -3.26
CA SER A 49 -19.91 1.93 -3.32
C SER A 49 -20.70 1.88 -4.64
N LEU A 50 -20.88 3.03 -5.31
CA LEU A 50 -21.65 3.13 -6.57
C LEU A 50 -20.80 2.88 -7.82
N GLN A 51 -19.56 3.37 -7.86
CA GLN A 51 -18.72 3.33 -9.06
C GLN A 51 -17.61 2.29 -9.01
N PHE A 52 -17.32 1.71 -7.83
CA PHE A 52 -16.21 0.79 -7.68
C PHE A 52 -16.36 -0.48 -8.52
N GLU A 53 -17.57 -1.01 -8.70
CA GLU A 53 -17.79 -2.21 -9.52
C GLU A 53 -17.42 -2.00 -10.99
N GLU A 54 -17.49 -0.77 -11.51
CA GLU A 54 -17.22 -0.47 -12.92
C GLU A 54 -15.90 0.26 -13.16
N ARG A 55 -15.43 1.04 -12.18
CA ARG A 55 -14.30 1.97 -12.31
C ARG A 55 -13.28 1.82 -11.19
N GLY A 56 -13.57 0.97 -10.21
CA GLY A 56 -12.71 0.73 -9.06
C GLY A 56 -11.42 0.07 -9.46
N GLY A 57 -10.31 0.65 -9.03
CA GLY A 57 -8.98 0.13 -9.28
C GLY A 57 -8.11 0.18 -8.03
N ALA A 58 -7.21 -0.78 -7.91
CA ALA A 58 -6.11 -0.76 -6.96
C ALA A 58 -4.81 -0.98 -7.73
N GLU A 59 -3.90 -0.01 -7.67
CA GLU A 59 -2.62 -0.05 -8.36
C GLU A 59 -1.48 -0.11 -7.34
N LEU A 60 -0.56 -1.06 -7.52
CA LEU A 60 0.67 -1.11 -6.73
C LEU A 60 1.75 -0.26 -7.41
N SER A 61 2.26 0.71 -6.66
CA SER A 61 3.28 1.66 -7.08
C SER A 61 4.42 1.73 -6.06
N GLU A 62 5.52 2.36 -6.46
CA GLU A 62 6.64 2.60 -5.56
C GLU A 62 6.27 3.64 -4.50
N PRO A 63 6.74 3.50 -3.25
CA PRO A 63 6.37 4.41 -2.19
C PRO A 63 6.91 5.83 -2.45
N SER A 64 5.99 6.78 -2.53
CA SER A 64 6.29 8.18 -2.82
C SER A 64 6.92 8.93 -1.63
N ASP A 65 7.62 10.04 -1.89
CA ASP A 65 8.29 10.87 -0.86
C ASP A 65 7.36 11.42 0.23
N ILE A 66 6.04 11.43 -0.03
CA ILE A 66 5.03 11.80 0.96
C ILE A 66 5.14 10.93 2.20
N TRP A 67 5.45 9.65 2.03
CA TRP A 67 5.54 8.72 3.15
C TRP A 67 6.71 9.01 4.06
N LEU A 68 7.86 9.45 3.52
CA LEU A 68 9.01 9.87 4.34
C LEU A 68 8.68 11.04 5.28
N LYS A 69 7.62 11.82 4.99
CA LYS A 69 7.12 12.87 5.89
C LYS A 69 6.10 12.35 6.90
N HIS A 70 5.46 11.22 6.61
CA HIS A 70 4.43 10.60 7.44
C HIS A 70 4.95 9.48 8.34
N VAL A 71 6.10 8.90 8.02
CA VAL A 71 6.73 7.83 8.78
C VAL A 71 8.13 8.23 9.21
N ASP A 72 8.48 7.93 10.47
CA ASP A 72 9.79 8.25 11.06
C ASP A 72 10.87 7.20 10.75
N PHE A 73 10.70 6.39 9.70
CA PHE A 73 11.61 5.31 9.32
C PHE A 73 11.98 5.36 7.83
N GLU A 74 13.09 4.69 7.48
CA GLU A 74 13.53 4.59 6.09
C GLU A 74 12.63 3.64 5.31
N ILE A 75 12.05 4.15 4.22
CA ILE A 75 11.19 3.38 3.33
C ILE A 75 12.05 2.80 2.22
N ASP A 76 12.26 1.50 2.28
CA ASP A 76 13.00 0.75 1.26
C ASP A 76 12.05 0.26 0.16
N PRO A 77 12.16 0.70 -1.11
CA PRO A 77 11.28 0.24 -2.20
C PRO A 77 11.39 -1.28 -2.45
N ASN A 78 12.46 -1.92 -1.96
CA ASN A 78 12.63 -3.36 -2.01
C ASN A 78 11.66 -4.14 -1.09
N PHE A 79 11.19 -3.48 -0.02
CA PHE A 79 10.36 -4.06 1.03
C PHE A 79 9.03 -3.35 1.20
N PHE A 80 8.93 -2.08 0.86
CA PHE A 80 7.72 -1.29 0.98
C PHE A 80 7.13 -1.03 -0.39
N SER A 81 5.82 -1.18 -0.48
CA SER A 81 5.06 -0.86 -1.68
C SER A 81 3.89 0.03 -1.29
N GLU A 82 3.58 0.97 -2.16
CA GLU A 82 2.38 1.79 -2.02
C GLU A 82 1.27 1.17 -2.87
N VAL A 83 0.09 1.03 -2.31
CA VAL A 83 -1.11 0.62 -3.02
C VAL A 83 -2.04 1.82 -3.09
N ILE A 84 -2.35 2.26 -4.29
CA ILE A 84 -3.22 3.39 -4.57
C ILE A 84 -4.60 2.81 -4.89
N ILE A 85 -5.61 3.19 -4.10
CA ILE A 85 -6.99 2.75 -4.30
C ILE A 85 -7.84 3.95 -4.68
N GLY A 86 -8.58 3.82 -5.77
CA GLY A 86 -9.35 4.91 -6.35
C GLY A 86 -10.27 4.49 -7.48
N LEU A 87 -10.74 5.49 -8.23
CA LEU A 87 -11.49 5.30 -9.47
C LEU A 87 -10.63 5.72 -10.66
N ALA A 88 -10.59 4.86 -11.67
CA ALA A 88 -10.02 5.18 -12.97
C ALA A 88 -11.11 5.57 -13.96
N GLU A 89 -10.75 6.24 -15.06
CA GLU A 89 -11.72 6.53 -16.11
C GLU A 89 -12.26 5.25 -16.75
N SER A 90 -11.42 4.21 -16.82
CA SER A 90 -11.68 2.89 -17.39
C SER A 90 -10.69 1.87 -16.81
N ASP A 91 -10.94 0.58 -16.99
CA ASP A 91 -10.09 -0.53 -16.48
C ASP A 91 -8.61 -0.43 -16.90
N GLU A 92 -8.35 0.15 -18.08
CA GLU A 92 -7.01 0.32 -18.65
C GLU A 92 -6.42 1.72 -18.39
N ALA A 93 -7.16 2.59 -17.71
CA ALA A 93 -6.74 3.96 -17.41
C ALA A 93 -6.09 4.06 -16.03
N GLU A 94 -5.21 5.05 -15.87
CA GLU A 94 -4.63 5.40 -14.57
C GLU A 94 -5.70 5.91 -13.60
N ILE A 95 -5.49 5.64 -12.30
CA ILE A 95 -6.38 6.10 -11.23
C ILE A 95 -6.25 7.62 -11.10
N ASP A 96 -7.24 8.36 -11.62
CA ASP A 96 -7.31 9.82 -11.53
C ASP A 96 -7.91 10.28 -10.19
N ASP A 97 -8.91 9.55 -9.68
CA ASP A 97 -9.55 9.88 -8.40
C ASP A 97 -9.08 8.93 -7.28
N ILE A 98 -8.05 9.33 -6.55
CA ILE A 98 -7.44 8.54 -5.48
C ILE A 98 -8.21 8.76 -4.16
N PHE A 99 -8.79 7.69 -3.61
CA PHE A 99 -9.46 7.71 -2.31
C PHE A 99 -8.50 7.47 -1.15
N ALA A 100 -7.56 6.54 -1.33
CA ALA A 100 -6.60 6.20 -0.30
C ALA A 100 -5.28 5.68 -0.89
N ARG A 101 -4.21 5.88 -0.14
CA ARG A 101 -2.87 5.36 -0.42
C ARG A 101 -2.44 4.51 0.76
N ILE A 102 -2.11 3.26 0.53
CA ILE A 102 -1.73 2.30 1.57
C ILE A 102 -0.26 1.93 1.38
N LEU A 103 0.59 2.33 2.31
CA LEU A 103 1.94 1.83 2.40
C LEU A 103 1.91 0.46 3.10
N ILE A 104 2.34 -0.58 2.41
CA ILE A 104 2.45 -1.91 2.98
C ILE A 104 3.90 -2.40 2.95
N CYS A 105 4.34 -2.94 4.08
CA CYS A 105 5.58 -3.68 4.18
C CYS A 105 5.35 -5.11 3.66
N ARG A 106 6.05 -5.46 2.59
CA ARG A 106 6.13 -6.81 2.04
C ARG A 106 6.82 -7.77 3.01
N GLU A 107 7.42 -7.34 4.11
CA GLU A 107 8.05 -8.30 5.02
C GLU A 107 7.03 -9.08 5.86
N LYS A 108 7.07 -10.42 5.80
CA LYS A 108 6.19 -11.30 6.60
C LYS A 108 6.46 -11.24 8.11
N ALA A 109 7.70 -10.95 8.51
CA ALA A 109 8.10 -10.87 9.92
C ALA A 109 7.58 -9.59 10.61
N HIS A 110 7.47 -8.50 9.87
CA HIS A 110 7.03 -7.19 10.37
C HIS A 110 5.97 -6.59 9.45
N PRO A 111 4.72 -7.12 9.48
CA PRO A 111 3.63 -6.63 8.63
C PRO A 111 3.17 -5.26 9.13
N THR A 112 3.87 -4.20 8.71
CA THR A 112 3.51 -2.81 8.97
C THR A 112 2.73 -2.27 7.77
N CYS A 113 1.58 -1.68 8.04
CA CYS A 113 0.73 -1.07 7.02
C CYS A 113 0.25 0.30 7.51
N ARG A 114 0.31 1.30 6.64
CA ARG A 114 -0.15 2.67 6.93
C ARG A 114 -1.07 3.12 5.81
N ILE A 115 -2.21 3.68 6.16
CA ILE A 115 -3.18 4.22 5.22
C ILE A 115 -3.20 5.75 5.30
N LEU A 116 -3.20 6.39 4.14
CA LEU A 116 -3.40 7.82 3.96
C LEU A 116 -4.68 7.99 3.15
N TRP A 117 -5.69 8.57 3.80
CA TRP A 117 -6.97 8.89 3.17
C TRP A 117 -6.86 10.22 2.42
N LYS A 118 -7.62 10.36 1.33
CA LYS A 118 -7.90 11.65 0.69
C LYS A 118 -8.51 12.58 1.75
N ALA A 119 -7.96 13.79 1.86
CA ALA A 119 -8.35 14.80 2.85
C ALA A 119 -9.01 16.01 2.19
#